data_AF-A0A0J7NYP7-F1
#
_entry.id   AF-A0A0J7NYP7-F1
#
_cell.length_a   1.000
_cell.length_b   1.000
_cell.length_c   1.000
_cell.angle_alpha   90.00
_cell.angle_beta   90.00
_cell.angle_gamma   90.00
#
_symmetry.space_group_name_H-M   'P 1'
#
loop_
_entity.id
_entity.type
_entity.pdbx_description
1 polymer ?
#
loop_
_entity_poly.entity_id
_entity_poly.type
_entity_poly.pdbx_seq_one_letter_code
_entity_poly.pdbx_strand_id
1 'polypeptide(L)'
;MTNSTVIQLTFPEIFKLQRPNECDANFVDIFKEYTDMSSLQKHFCGSIADTVIIPANIAYLRFYAEPKAINSTFEAVMTAVRDKESSEKPCNPDEYDCEDATCIAAELECNGKVNCRFRWDEDETKCHVSFSFVKM
;
A
#
# COMPACT_ATOMS: atom_id res chain seq x y z
N MET A 1 8.93 7.20 -23.11
CA MET A 1 9.15 6.81 -21.71
C MET A 1 8.19 7.67 -20.92
N THR A 2 7.01 7.15 -20.63
CA THR A 2 5.89 7.91 -20.07
C THR A 2 6.03 7.92 -18.56
N ASN A 3 6.00 9.12 -17.97
CA ASN A 3 5.85 9.36 -16.54
C ASN A 3 4.63 8.56 -16.05
N SER A 4 4.85 7.35 -15.51
CA SER A 4 3.78 6.37 -15.31
C SER A 4 3.43 6.32 -13.84
N THR A 5 2.28 6.89 -13.49
CA THR A 5 1.66 6.62 -12.19
C THR A 5 1.27 5.15 -12.12
N VAL A 6 1.62 4.50 -11.00
CA VAL A 6 1.33 3.09 -10.70
C VAL A 6 0.51 3.00 -9.42
N ILE A 7 -0.13 1.86 -9.19
CA ILE A 7 -0.81 1.58 -7.92
C ILE A 7 0.17 0.84 -7.00
N GLN A 8 0.40 1.37 -5.80
CA GLN A 8 1.05 0.67 -4.70
C GLN A 8 -0.01 0.20 -3.70
N LEU A 9 0.04 -1.07 -3.32
CA LEU A 9 -0.73 -1.64 -2.22
C LEU A 9 0.21 -1.99 -1.08
N THR A 10 0.05 -1.35 0.08
CA THR A 10 0.74 -1.71 1.32
C THR A 10 -0.24 -2.42 2.25
N PHE A 11 0.29 -3.34 3.05
CA PHE A 11 -0.45 -4.04 4.10
C PHE A 11 0.19 -3.64 5.43
N PRO A 12 -0.38 -2.63 6.14
CA PRO A 12 0.14 -2.19 7.44
C PRO A 12 -0.08 -3.28 8.50
N GLU A 13 0.10 -2.92 9.78
CA GLU A 13 0.17 -3.84 10.95
C GLU A 13 -0.94 -4.92 11.04
N ILE A 14 -2.06 -4.76 10.32
CA ILE A 14 -3.19 -5.70 10.33
C ILE A 14 -3.15 -6.54 9.04
N PHE A 15 -2.51 -7.71 9.09
CA PHE A 15 -2.68 -8.77 8.11
C PHE A 15 -2.75 -10.13 8.82
N LYS A 16 -3.96 -10.67 8.99
CA LYS A 16 -4.19 -11.89 9.77
C LYS A 16 -5.21 -12.79 9.08
N LEU A 17 -4.71 -13.79 8.37
CA LEU A 17 -5.51 -14.91 7.90
C LEU A 17 -5.75 -15.90 9.05
N GLN A 18 -6.97 -16.42 9.15
CA GLN A 18 -7.36 -17.33 10.23
C GLN A 18 -6.74 -18.73 10.08
N ARG A 19 -6.46 -19.14 8.84
CA ARG A 19 -5.83 -20.40 8.44
C ARG A 19 -4.61 -20.11 7.56
N PRO A 20 -3.52 -19.54 8.12
CA PRO A 20 -2.34 -19.22 7.33
C PRO A 20 -1.73 -20.51 6.77
N ASN A 21 -1.30 -20.46 5.51
CA ASN A 21 -0.78 -21.55 4.68
C ASN A 21 -1.81 -22.63 4.27
N GLU A 22 -3.07 -22.53 4.67
CA GLU A 22 -4.18 -23.27 4.05
C GLU A 22 -4.78 -22.39 2.94
N CYS A 23 -4.11 -22.33 1.79
CA CYS A 23 -4.40 -21.37 0.70
C CYS A 23 -5.74 -21.60 0.00
N ASP A 24 -6.36 -22.75 0.24
CA ASP A 24 -7.69 -23.15 -0.19
C ASP A 24 -8.77 -22.85 0.88
N ALA A 25 -8.37 -22.48 2.11
CA ALA A 25 -9.27 -22.05 3.18
C ALA A 25 -9.44 -20.52 3.24
N ASN A 26 -8.37 -19.77 3.00
CA ASN A 26 -8.38 -18.31 2.90
C ASN A 26 -7.25 -17.77 2.04
N PHE A 27 -7.50 -16.68 1.32
CA PHE A 27 -6.45 -15.94 0.62
C PHE A 27 -6.89 -14.53 0.25
N VAL A 28 -5.91 -13.69 -0.06
CA VAL A 28 -6.08 -12.39 -0.72
C VAL A 28 -5.32 -12.42 -2.05
N ASP A 29 -6.05 -12.30 -3.15
CA ASP A 29 -5.47 -12.16 -4.48
C ASP A 29 -5.51 -10.72 -4.95
N ILE A 30 -4.45 -10.32 -5.65
CA ILE A 30 -4.30 -9.01 -6.26
C ILE A 30 -4.14 -9.20 -7.76
N PHE A 31 -4.98 -8.56 -8.57
CA PHE A 31 -4.93 -8.61 -10.02
C PHE A 31 -4.70 -7.23 -10.65
N LYS A 32 -4.07 -7.23 -11.83
CA LYS A 32 -3.85 -6.05 -12.67
C LYS A 32 -4.84 -6.04 -13.84
N GLU A 33 -5.57 -4.94 -14.05
CA GLU A 33 -6.47 -4.67 -15.19
C GLU A 33 -7.69 -5.61 -15.37
N TYR A 34 -7.52 -6.92 -15.18
CA TYR A 34 -8.55 -7.96 -15.33
C TYR A 34 -8.45 -8.97 -14.18
N THR A 35 -9.46 -9.82 -13.99
CA THR A 35 -9.53 -10.77 -12.86
C THR A 35 -9.25 -12.23 -13.27
N ASP A 36 -8.69 -12.44 -14.46
CA ASP A 36 -8.27 -13.77 -14.90
C ASP A 36 -6.88 -14.13 -14.33
N MET A 37 -6.54 -15.41 -14.41
CA MET A 37 -5.30 -15.92 -13.80
C MET A 37 -4.02 -15.36 -14.44
N SER A 38 -4.06 -14.87 -15.69
CA SER A 38 -2.90 -14.26 -16.34
C SER A 38 -2.62 -12.84 -15.81
N SER A 39 -3.64 -12.19 -15.26
CA SER A 39 -3.57 -10.89 -14.60
C SER A 39 -3.22 -10.95 -13.11
N LEU A 40 -3.13 -12.14 -12.51
CA LEU A 40 -2.78 -12.32 -11.09
C LEU A 40 -1.37 -11.81 -10.80
N GLN A 41 -1.27 -10.77 -9.96
CA GLN A 41 0.01 -10.18 -9.53
C GLN A 41 0.53 -10.82 -8.25
N LYS A 42 -0.37 -11.05 -7.27
CA LYS A 42 -0.03 -11.70 -6.00
C LYS A 42 -1.16 -12.56 -5.46
N HIS A 43 -0.75 -13.62 -4.79
CA HIS A 43 -1.58 -14.53 -4.01
C HIS A 43 -1.02 -14.59 -2.58
N PHE A 44 -1.77 -14.06 -1.63
CA PHE A 44 -1.40 -14.07 -0.21
C PHE A 44 -2.25 -15.08 0.55
N CYS A 45 -1.62 -16.14 1.05
CA CYS A 45 -2.24 -17.09 1.97
C CYS A 45 -1.42 -17.32 3.26
N GLY A 46 -0.29 -16.61 3.43
CA GLY A 46 0.58 -16.74 4.60
C GLY A 46 0.22 -15.81 5.76
N SER A 47 1.16 -15.63 6.68
CA SER A 47 1.02 -14.71 7.83
C SER A 47 1.54 -13.29 7.55
N ILE A 48 2.13 -13.05 6.37
CA ILE A 48 2.74 -11.78 5.97
C ILE A 48 2.26 -11.46 4.56
N ALA A 49 2.00 -10.17 4.30
CA ALA A 49 1.74 -9.64 2.97
C ALA A 49 2.72 -8.50 2.66
N ASP A 50 3.52 -8.69 1.62
CA ASP A 50 4.45 -7.69 1.14
C ASP A 50 3.75 -6.58 0.34
N THR A 51 4.41 -5.44 0.19
CA THR A 51 3.97 -4.37 -0.70
C THR A 51 3.89 -4.87 -2.15
N VAL A 52 2.82 -4.49 -2.86
CA VAL A 52 2.61 -4.83 -4.27
C VAL A 52 2.59 -3.56 -5.12
N ILE A 53 3.42 -3.53 -6.17
CA ILE A 53 3.41 -2.47 -7.17
C ILE A 53 2.72 -3.01 -8.42
N ILE A 54 1.69 -2.31 -8.89
CA ILE A 54 0.85 -2.70 -10.00
C ILE A 54 1.03 -1.66 -11.10
N PRO A 55 1.67 -2.00 -12.24
CA PRO A 55 1.93 -1.06 -13.33
C PRO A 55 0.67 -0.86 -14.19
N ALA A 56 -0.43 -0.44 -13.56
CA ALA A 56 -1.70 -0.01 -14.15
C ALA A 56 -2.40 0.97 -13.23
N ASN A 57 -3.45 1.60 -13.75
CA ASN A 57 -4.38 2.46 -13.02
C ASN A 57 -5.61 1.71 -12.51
N ILE A 58 -5.71 0.39 -12.72
CA ILE A 58 -6.81 -0.46 -12.23
C ILE A 58 -6.22 -1.72 -11.60
N ALA A 59 -6.65 -1.98 -10.36
CA ALA A 59 -6.32 -3.19 -9.60
C ALA A 59 -7.59 -3.80 -9.00
N TYR A 60 -7.60 -5.12 -8.87
CA TYR A 60 -8.68 -5.85 -8.19
C TYR A 60 -8.12 -6.61 -7.01
N LEU A 61 -8.75 -6.46 -5.84
CA LEU A 61 -8.48 -7.26 -4.66
C LEU A 61 -9.62 -8.27 -4.50
N ARG A 62 -9.27 -9.56 -4.41
CA ARG A 62 -10.20 -10.64 -4.11
C ARG A 62 -9.81 -11.27 -2.78
N PHE A 63 -10.68 -11.15 -1.79
CA PHE A 63 -10.58 -11.88 -0.55
C PHE A 63 -11.52 -13.09 -0.59
N TYR A 64 -10.99 -14.26 -0.25
CA TYR A 64 -11.74 -15.51 -0.12
C TYR A 64 -11.53 -16.08 1.28
N ALA A 65 -12.61 -16.60 1.87
CA ALA A 65 -12.56 -17.33 3.12
C ALA A 65 -13.69 -18.37 3.21
N GLU A 66 -13.34 -19.59 3.58
CA GLU A 66 -14.28 -20.63 3.98
C GLU A 66 -14.86 -20.36 5.39
N PRO A 67 -15.97 -21.01 5.79
CA PRO A 67 -16.54 -20.83 7.13
C PRO A 67 -15.55 -21.03 8.28
N LYS A 68 -14.59 -21.97 8.15
CA LYS A 68 -13.53 -22.21 9.14
C LYS A 68 -12.47 -21.10 9.23
N ALA A 69 -12.50 -20.15 8.31
CA ALA A 69 -11.55 -19.05 8.15
C ALA A 69 -12.22 -17.66 8.12
N ILE A 70 -13.53 -17.57 8.41
CA ILE A 70 -14.35 -16.36 8.28
C ILE A 70 -13.84 -15.16 9.11
N ASN A 71 -13.10 -15.43 10.18
CA ASN A 71 -12.52 -14.41 11.07
C ASN A 71 -11.15 -13.89 10.61
N SER A 72 -10.77 -14.14 9.36
CA SER A 72 -9.59 -13.50 8.76
C SER A 72 -9.83 -12.00 8.62
N THR A 73 -8.81 -11.19 8.88
CA THR A 73 -8.87 -9.73 8.82
C THR A 73 -7.59 -9.16 8.24
N PHE A 74 -7.69 -8.09 7.46
CA PHE A 74 -6.55 -7.36 6.96
C PHE A 74 -6.93 -5.91 6.68
N GLU A 75 -5.95 -5.04 6.70
CA GLU A 75 -6.01 -3.68 6.17
C GLU A 75 -5.09 -3.61 4.95
N ALA A 76 -5.52 -2.87 3.93
CA ALA A 76 -4.71 -2.56 2.77
C ALA A 76 -4.85 -1.07 2.46
N VAL A 77 -3.73 -0.41 2.21
CA VAL A 77 -3.69 0.99 1.77
C VAL A 77 -3.30 1.01 0.30
N MET A 78 -4.13 1.66 -0.50
CA MET A 78 -3.89 1.86 -1.93
C MET A 78 -3.42 3.30 -2.16
N THR A 79 -2.25 3.43 -2.78
CA THR A 79 -1.61 4.72 -3.08
C THR A 79 -1.33 4.80 -4.57
N ALA A 80 -1.68 5.92 -5.20
CA ALA A 80 -1.15 6.26 -6.52
C ALA A 80 0.27 6.81 -6.35
N VAL A 81 1.24 6.14 -6.96
CA VAL A 81 2.67 6.44 -6.80
C VAL A 81 3.25 6.80 -8.17
N ARG A 82 4.09 7.82 -8.23
CA ARG A 82 4.83 8.19 -9.43
C ARG A 82 6.31 7.85 -9.27
N ASP A 83 6.88 7.13 -10.22
CA ASP A 83 8.32 6.88 -10.23
C ASP A 83 9.09 8.16 -10.58
N LYS A 84 10.18 8.41 -9.83
CA LYS A 84 11.20 9.39 -10.20
C LYS A 84 12.07 8.72 -11.26
N GLU A 85 11.93 9.14 -12.52
CA GLU A 85 12.69 8.63 -13.68
C GLU A 85 14.21 8.52 -13.38
N SER A 86 14.73 9.40 -12.51
CA SER A 86 16.04 9.28 -11.86
C SER A 86 15.95 9.83 -10.43
N SER A 87 16.84 9.39 -9.53
CA SER A 87 16.93 9.90 -8.15
C SER A 87 17.22 11.41 -8.07
N GLU A 88 17.74 12.00 -9.15
CA GLU A 88 18.07 13.43 -9.25
C GLU A 88 16.86 14.30 -9.61
N LYS A 89 15.79 13.72 -10.17
CA LYS A 89 14.58 14.45 -10.54
C LYS A 89 13.72 14.66 -9.28
N PRO A 90 13.40 15.90 -8.87
CA PRO A 90 12.57 16.13 -7.69
C PRO A 90 11.11 15.70 -7.93
N CYS A 91 10.36 15.53 -6.83
CA CYS A 91 8.91 15.44 -6.90
C CYS A 91 8.29 16.76 -7.38
N ASN A 92 7.05 16.69 -7.88
CA ASN A 92 6.32 17.90 -8.25
C ASN A 92 5.96 18.72 -7.00
N PRO A 93 5.64 20.03 -7.12
CA PRO A 93 5.31 20.87 -5.97
C PRO A 93 4.10 20.41 -5.15
N ASP A 94 3.23 19.59 -5.74
CA ASP A 94 2.04 18.97 -5.16
C ASP A 94 2.26 17.51 -4.72
N GLU A 95 3.51 17.07 -4.63
CA GLU A 95 3.89 15.71 -4.25
C GLU A 95 4.87 15.69 -3.05
N TYR A 96 4.81 14.60 -2.28
CA TYR A 96 5.77 14.25 -1.22
C TYR A 96 6.80 13.24 -1.75
N ASP A 97 8.07 13.40 -1.37
CA ASP A 97 9.17 12.49 -1.73
C ASP A 97 9.28 11.36 -0.72
N CYS A 98 9.01 10.13 -1.18
CA CYS A 98 9.13 8.94 -0.36
C CYS A 98 10.59 8.47 -0.23
N GLU A 99 11.62 9.24 -0.63
CA GLU A 99 13.05 8.92 -0.44
C GLU A 99 13.50 7.54 -1.00
N ASP A 100 12.67 6.91 -1.84
CA ASP A 100 12.88 5.59 -2.45
C ASP A 100 12.73 5.62 -3.98
N ALA A 101 13.02 6.78 -4.58
CA ALA A 101 12.78 7.08 -5.99
C ALA A 101 11.28 7.11 -6.37
N THR A 102 10.38 7.33 -5.41
CA THR A 102 8.95 7.50 -5.68
C THR A 102 8.38 8.78 -5.07
N CYS A 103 7.29 9.26 -5.66
CA CYS A 103 6.54 10.42 -5.21
C CYS A 103 5.06 10.04 -5.01
N ILE A 104 4.44 10.58 -3.97
CA ILE A 104 3.01 10.45 -3.66
C ILE A 104 2.37 11.84 -3.57
N ALA A 105 1.04 11.94 -3.54
CA ALA A 105 0.38 13.24 -3.38
C ALA A 105 0.76 13.90 -2.04
N ALA A 106 1.00 15.21 -2.03
CA ALA A 106 1.49 15.91 -0.85
C ALA A 106 0.54 15.84 0.36
N GLU A 107 -0.77 15.77 0.13
CA GLU A 107 -1.78 15.61 1.19
C GLU A 107 -1.72 14.26 1.93
N LEU A 108 -0.89 13.33 1.45
CA LEU A 108 -0.70 12.03 2.09
C LEU A 108 0.37 12.04 3.18
N GLU A 109 1.16 13.11 3.30
CA GLU A 109 2.12 13.28 4.40
C GLU A 109 1.37 13.49 5.74
N CYS A 110 1.74 12.72 6.77
CA CYS A 110 1.22 12.82 8.14
C CYS A 110 -0.31 12.72 8.27
N ASN A 111 -0.95 11.85 7.49
CA ASN A 111 -2.39 11.62 7.50
C ASN A 111 -2.82 10.41 8.36
N GLY A 112 -1.87 9.71 8.98
CA GLY A 112 -2.09 8.52 9.80
C GLY A 112 -2.22 7.23 8.99
N LYS A 113 -1.88 7.22 7.70
CA LYS A 113 -1.88 6.06 6.81
C LYS A 113 -0.50 5.92 6.17
N VAL A 114 0.04 4.71 6.25
CA VAL A 114 1.33 4.39 5.62
C VAL A 114 1.14 4.25 4.11
N ASN A 115 1.44 5.31 3.37
CA ASN A 115 1.40 5.37 1.92
C ASN A 115 2.77 5.07 1.28
N CYS A 116 3.88 5.58 1.84
CA CYS A 116 5.23 5.26 1.36
C CYS A 116 5.64 3.83 1.74
N ARG A 117 6.49 3.19 0.92
CA ARG A 117 6.96 1.83 1.17
C ARG A 117 7.69 1.68 2.51
N PHE A 118 8.49 2.68 2.86
CA PHE A 118 9.29 2.72 4.10
C PHE A 118 8.67 3.61 5.18
N ARG A 119 7.39 3.99 5.04
CA ARG A 119 6.62 4.75 6.04
C ARG A 119 7.14 6.16 6.35
N TRP A 120 8.03 6.71 5.52
CA TRP A 120 8.63 8.03 5.76
C TRP A 120 7.65 9.20 5.70
N ASP A 121 6.48 8.99 5.10
CA ASP A 121 5.33 9.90 5.13
C ASP A 121 4.68 10.02 6.52
N GLU A 122 4.91 9.03 7.40
CA GLU A 122 4.36 8.95 8.75
C GLU A 122 5.48 8.92 9.82
N ASP A 123 6.64 9.49 9.51
CA ASP A 123 7.77 9.55 10.43
C ASP A 123 7.42 10.39 11.66
N GLU A 124 7.50 9.79 12.84
CA GLU A 124 7.16 10.44 14.12
C GLU A 124 7.94 11.75 14.37
N THR A 125 9.19 11.84 13.90
CA THR A 125 10.04 13.03 14.09
C THR A 125 9.60 14.21 13.22
N LYS A 126 8.89 13.94 12.12
CA LYS A 126 8.37 14.96 11.19
C LYS A 126 6.90 15.29 11.47
N CYS A 127 6.08 14.28 11.73
CA CYS A 127 4.63 14.42 11.86
C CYS A 127 4.18 14.94 13.24
N HIS A 128 5.02 14.86 14.27
CA HIS A 128 4.72 15.43 15.58
C HIS A 128 5.24 16.86 15.75
N VAL A 129 4.54 17.82 15.15
CA VAL A 129 4.53 19.22 15.62
C VAL A 129 3.11 19.78 15.72
N SER A 130 2.26 19.23 16.60
CA SER A 130 1.31 20.02 17.41
C SER A 130 0.47 19.13 18.35
N PHE A 131 0.76 19.20 19.66
CA PHE A 131 -0.23 19.46 20.70
C PHE A 131 0.49 20.05 21.91
N SER A 132 1.14 21.21 21.72
CA SER A 132 1.44 22.09 22.83
C SER A 132 0.13 22.77 23.21
N PHE A 133 -0.45 22.37 24.35
CA PHE A 133 -1.53 23.09 25.02
C PHE A 133 -1.26 24.60 24.97
N VAL A 134 -2.05 25.34 24.20
CA VAL A 134 -2.21 26.78 24.45
C VAL A 134 -2.94 26.87 25.78
N LYS A 135 -2.18 27.14 26.84
CA LYS A 135 -2.70 27.55 28.15
C LYS A 135 -3.60 28.78 27.93
N MET A 136 -4.89 28.65 28.24
CA MET A 136 -5.71 29.80 28.65
C MET A 136 -5.51 30.05 30.13
#